data_AF-A0A3D2MP49-F1
#
_entry.id   AF-A0A3D2MP49-F1
#
_cell.length_a   1.000
_cell.length_b   1.000
_cell.length_c   1.000
_cell.angle_alpha   90.00
_cell.angle_beta   90.00
_cell.angle_gamma   90.00
#
_symmetry.space_group_name_H-M   'P 1'
#
loop_
_entity.id
_entity.type
_entity.pdbx_description
1 polymer ?
#
loop_
_entity_poly.entity_id
_entity_poly.type
_entity_poly.pdbx_seq_one_letter_code
_entity_poly.pdbx_strand_id
1 'polypeptide(L)'
;SPFYGNCYTEWDNHGAGNLLQMSTSSDGGQTWGAAKTNNTGVIGGQPVVRPDGNVIVPIDNATESAIGAFNSTNGGASWSAITTIATIKHHTVAGSLREGPLPSAEIDGAGTVYVVWTDCRFRRGCKTNDLVISHSLNSTGTSWSAVSRVPIDATNSGIDHFIPGLAVNKTTSGATAQLGLTYYFYPSGSTQLSVGFISSTNAGSTWSAPQTIISGMPTGWTATTSQGRMVGDYISTSYGTDNLAQGVFATASAPTSGTNCSDVPDNCLEPTDTFTSGLAASGSASSAGDPVLFGGGGGNGNNLWNVVNNNGSKHRD
;
A
#
# COMPACT_ATOMS: atom_id res chain seq x y z
N SER A 1 -22.34 -8.40 -9.36
CA SER A 1 -22.19 -7.10 -10.05
C SER A 1 -22.78 -7.15 -11.46
N PRO A 2 -23.57 -6.13 -11.86
CA PRO A 2 -24.03 -5.94 -13.25
C PRO A 2 -22.91 -5.57 -14.24
N PHE A 3 -21.73 -5.20 -13.74
CA PHE A 3 -20.54 -4.83 -14.52
C PHE A 3 -19.46 -5.92 -14.46
N TYR A 4 -19.86 -7.17 -14.28
CA TYR A 4 -18.92 -8.29 -14.24
C TYR A 4 -18.11 -8.36 -15.54
N GLY A 5 -16.78 -8.50 -15.41
CA GLY A 5 -15.85 -8.48 -16.54
C GLY A 5 -15.29 -7.08 -16.87
N ASN A 6 -15.78 -6.02 -16.22
CA ASN A 6 -15.15 -4.72 -16.37
C ASN A 6 -13.81 -4.66 -15.61
N CYS A 7 -12.83 -3.99 -16.22
CA CYS A 7 -11.56 -3.62 -15.59
C CYS A 7 -11.46 -2.10 -15.51
N TYR A 8 -10.86 -1.60 -14.42
CA TYR A 8 -10.69 -0.17 -14.17
C TYR A 8 -9.22 0.13 -13.94
N THR A 9 -8.75 1.24 -14.47
CA THR A 9 -7.40 1.74 -14.19
C THR A 9 -7.47 3.24 -13.92
N GLU A 10 -6.68 3.67 -12.95
CA GLU A 10 -6.50 5.05 -12.52
C GLU A 10 -5.06 5.47 -12.82
N TRP A 11 -4.90 6.71 -13.26
CA TRP A 11 -3.61 7.38 -13.30
C TRP A 11 -3.84 8.88 -13.23
N ASP A 12 -2.82 9.63 -12.83
CA ASP A 12 -2.84 11.08 -12.89
C ASP A 12 -1.96 11.62 -14.02
N ASN A 13 -2.32 12.79 -14.55
CA ASN A 13 -1.47 13.53 -15.48
C ASN A 13 -0.66 14.58 -14.71
N HIS A 14 0.56 14.23 -14.33
CA HIS A 14 1.47 15.12 -13.60
C HIS A 14 1.67 16.49 -14.27
N GLY A 15 1.85 16.51 -15.60
CA GLY A 15 2.04 17.74 -16.38
C GLY A 15 0.81 18.66 -16.42
N ALA A 16 -0.35 18.18 -15.96
CA ALA A 16 -1.59 18.92 -15.84
C ALA A 16 -2.05 19.10 -14.38
N GLY A 17 -1.11 19.14 -13.43
CA GLY A 17 -1.42 19.32 -12.00
C GLY A 17 -1.95 18.05 -11.34
N ASN A 18 -1.37 16.90 -11.71
CA ASN A 18 -1.81 15.55 -11.31
C ASN A 18 -3.31 15.33 -11.62
N LEU A 19 -3.76 15.71 -12.82
CA LEU A 19 -5.17 15.60 -13.19
C LEU A 19 -5.60 14.13 -13.22
N LEU A 20 -6.60 13.78 -12.40
CA LEU A 20 -7.22 12.45 -12.34
C LEU A 20 -7.63 11.95 -13.72
N GLN A 21 -7.27 10.71 -14.05
CA GLN A 21 -7.74 10.00 -15.24
C GLN A 21 -8.18 8.58 -14.86
N MET A 22 -9.32 8.18 -15.40
CA MET A 22 -9.85 6.82 -15.28
C MET A 22 -10.13 6.27 -16.67
N SER A 23 -9.80 5.01 -16.91
CA SER A 23 -10.32 4.27 -18.06
C SER A 23 -10.99 2.99 -17.60
N THR A 24 -11.93 2.53 -18.41
CA THR A 24 -12.67 1.31 -18.18
C THR A 24 -12.60 0.45 -19.43
N SER A 25 -12.29 -0.82 -19.21
CA SER A 25 -12.53 -1.89 -20.16
C SER A 25 -13.82 -2.61 -19.79
N SER A 26 -14.62 -2.99 -20.77
CA SER A 26 -15.83 -3.81 -20.60
C SER A 26 -15.68 -5.22 -21.15
N ASP A 27 -14.46 -5.64 -21.49
CA ASP A 27 -14.15 -6.90 -22.17
C ASP A 27 -12.97 -7.65 -21.53
N GLY A 28 -12.82 -7.51 -20.20
CA GLY A 28 -11.77 -8.19 -19.44
C GLY A 28 -10.37 -7.63 -19.64
N GLY A 29 -10.25 -6.34 -20.01
CA GLY A 29 -8.98 -5.65 -20.21
C GLY A 29 -8.41 -5.76 -21.62
N GLN A 30 -9.15 -6.32 -22.58
CA GLN A 30 -8.68 -6.48 -23.97
C GLN A 30 -8.67 -5.13 -24.71
N THR A 31 -9.69 -4.30 -24.51
CA THR A 31 -9.77 -2.94 -25.03
C THR A 31 -10.16 -1.95 -23.93
N TRP A 32 -9.67 -0.71 -24.04
CA TRP A 32 -9.87 0.33 -23.04
C TRP A 32 -10.57 1.54 -23.67
N GLY A 33 -11.57 2.08 -22.97
CA GLY A 33 -12.26 3.29 -23.39
C GLY A 33 -11.41 4.55 -23.27
N ALA A 34 -11.93 5.66 -23.81
CA ALA A 34 -11.32 6.97 -23.61
C ALA A 34 -11.25 7.33 -22.12
N ALA A 35 -10.17 8.01 -21.74
CA ALA A 35 -9.97 8.47 -20.37
C ALA A 35 -11.06 9.47 -19.94
N LYS A 36 -11.50 9.34 -18.69
CA LYS A 36 -12.52 10.19 -18.07
C LYS A 36 -11.95 10.80 -16.80
N THR A 37 -12.44 11.99 -16.47
CA THR A 37 -11.99 12.75 -15.30
C THR A 37 -13.16 13.45 -14.63
N ASN A 38 -13.00 13.78 -13.35
CA ASN A 38 -13.86 14.72 -12.62
C ASN A 38 -13.20 16.10 -12.45
N ASN A 39 -12.06 16.34 -13.13
CA ASN A 39 -11.27 17.58 -13.09
C ASN A 39 -10.59 17.88 -11.74
N THR A 40 -10.29 16.86 -10.94
CA THR A 40 -9.56 17.00 -9.67
C THR A 40 -8.08 16.65 -9.83
N GLY A 41 -7.21 17.35 -9.09
CA GLY A 41 -5.80 16.97 -8.93
C GLY A 41 -5.64 15.94 -7.81
N VAL A 42 -5.05 14.79 -8.11
CA VAL A 42 -4.98 13.60 -7.23
C VAL A 42 -3.69 12.83 -7.44
N ILE A 43 -3.36 11.88 -6.57
CA ILE A 43 -2.29 10.90 -6.83
C ILE A 43 -2.58 9.59 -6.10
N GLY A 44 -2.16 8.48 -6.71
CA GLY A 44 -2.15 7.16 -6.07
C GLY A 44 -3.51 6.54 -5.84
N GLY A 45 -4.36 6.50 -6.87
CA GLY A 45 -5.67 5.88 -6.78
C GLY A 45 -5.60 4.37 -6.60
N GLN A 46 -6.49 3.83 -5.78
CA GLN A 46 -6.63 2.40 -5.48
C GLN A 46 -8.04 1.91 -5.85
N PRO A 47 -8.33 1.59 -7.13
CA PRO A 47 -9.66 1.16 -7.51
C PRO A 47 -10.07 -0.18 -6.87
N VAL A 48 -11.15 -0.17 -6.09
CA VAL A 48 -11.74 -1.38 -5.52
C VAL A 48 -13.20 -1.54 -5.95
N VAL A 49 -13.54 -2.74 -6.41
CA VAL A 49 -14.86 -3.06 -6.96
C VAL A 49 -15.70 -3.79 -5.92
N ARG A 50 -16.84 -3.20 -5.55
CA ARG A 50 -17.80 -3.78 -4.62
C ARG A 50 -18.60 -4.91 -5.28
N PRO A 51 -19.17 -5.85 -4.48
CA PRO A 51 -20.02 -6.93 -5.01
C PRO A 51 -21.25 -6.44 -5.81
N ASP A 52 -21.79 -5.29 -5.42
CA ASP A 52 -22.91 -4.60 -6.08
C ASP A 52 -22.53 -3.95 -7.42
N GLY A 53 -21.24 -3.84 -7.73
CA GLY A 53 -20.70 -3.26 -8.96
C GLY A 53 -20.31 -1.79 -8.85
N ASN A 54 -20.51 -1.15 -7.69
CA ASN A 54 -19.93 0.16 -7.45
C ASN A 54 -18.40 0.05 -7.39
N VAL A 55 -17.72 1.02 -7.98
CA VAL A 55 -16.27 1.19 -7.85
C VAL A 55 -16.03 2.31 -6.85
N ILE A 56 -15.23 2.07 -5.82
CA ILE A 56 -14.72 3.11 -4.92
C ILE A 56 -13.22 3.20 -5.15
N VAL A 57 -12.68 4.41 -5.22
CA VAL A 57 -11.26 4.66 -5.45
C VAL A 57 -10.75 5.55 -4.33
N PRO A 58 -10.23 4.98 -3.23
CA PRO A 58 -9.41 5.74 -2.28
C PRO A 58 -8.18 6.30 -2.99
N ILE A 59 -7.82 7.53 -2.66
CA ILE A 59 -6.80 8.29 -3.39
C ILE A 59 -6.26 9.42 -2.51
N ASP A 60 -5.06 9.90 -2.78
CA ASP A 60 -4.54 11.12 -2.16
C ASP A 60 -4.86 12.36 -3.01
N ASN A 61 -4.86 13.53 -2.40
CA ASN A 61 -4.91 14.77 -3.17
C ASN A 61 -3.55 15.07 -3.82
N ALA A 62 -3.52 15.98 -4.81
CA ALA A 62 -2.30 16.29 -5.55
C ALA A 62 -1.11 16.79 -4.70
N THR A 63 -1.32 17.14 -3.43
CA THR A 63 -0.27 17.63 -2.52
C THR A 63 0.00 16.68 -1.35
N GLU A 64 -0.54 15.46 -1.40
CA GLU A 64 -0.34 14.41 -0.38
C GLU A 64 -0.68 14.87 1.05
N SER A 65 -1.72 15.70 1.16
CA SER A 65 -2.14 16.32 2.41
C SER A 65 -3.49 15.81 2.92
N ALA A 66 -4.21 15.00 2.13
CA ALA A 66 -5.49 14.43 2.53
C ALA A 66 -5.86 13.20 1.70
N ILE A 67 -6.16 12.10 2.39
CA ILE A 67 -6.81 10.95 1.79
C ILE A 67 -8.28 11.30 1.48
N GLY A 68 -8.70 10.97 0.26
CA GLY A 68 -10.07 11.05 -0.20
C GLY A 68 -10.53 9.75 -0.87
N ALA A 69 -11.77 9.75 -1.33
CA ALA A 69 -12.30 8.75 -2.23
C ALA A 69 -13.32 9.34 -3.20
N PHE A 70 -13.39 8.78 -4.40
CA PHE A 70 -14.48 9.01 -5.35
C PHE A 70 -15.03 7.66 -5.81
N ASN A 71 -16.15 7.66 -6.51
CA ASN A 71 -16.81 6.44 -6.94
C ASN A 71 -17.38 6.51 -8.35
N SER A 72 -17.71 5.34 -8.88
CA SER A 72 -18.61 5.16 -10.01
C SER A 72 -19.68 4.13 -9.66
N THR A 73 -20.94 4.47 -9.88
CA THR A 73 -22.09 3.57 -9.70
C THR A 73 -22.68 3.10 -11.03
N ASN A 74 -22.01 3.41 -12.15
CA ASN A 74 -22.50 3.16 -13.51
C ASN A 74 -21.43 2.52 -14.39
N GLY A 75 -20.59 1.67 -13.79
CA GLY A 75 -19.61 0.88 -14.51
C GLY A 75 -18.49 1.71 -15.14
N GLY A 76 -18.14 2.88 -14.59
CA GLY A 76 -17.09 3.76 -15.11
C GLY A 76 -17.57 4.78 -16.15
N ALA A 77 -18.88 4.89 -16.39
CA ALA A 77 -19.41 5.88 -17.34
C ALA A 77 -19.22 7.33 -16.84
N SER A 78 -19.28 7.55 -15.52
CA SER A 78 -18.90 8.81 -14.88
C SER A 78 -18.32 8.57 -13.48
N TRP A 79 -17.64 9.60 -12.95
CA TRP A 79 -16.96 9.57 -11.66
C TRP A 79 -17.45 10.72 -10.78
N SER A 80 -17.69 10.44 -9.50
CA SER A 80 -18.16 11.43 -8.53
C SER A 80 -17.10 12.48 -8.21
N ALA A 81 -17.49 13.54 -7.50
CA ALA A 81 -16.53 14.38 -6.80
C ALA A 81 -15.81 13.59 -5.69
N ILE A 82 -14.64 14.08 -5.26
CA ILE A 82 -13.87 13.52 -4.15
C ILE A 82 -14.57 13.83 -2.83
N THR A 83 -14.76 12.81 -2.00
CA THR A 83 -15.09 12.93 -0.58
C THR A 83 -13.81 12.80 0.23
N THR A 84 -13.48 13.78 1.06
CA THR A 84 -12.32 13.68 1.97
C THR A 84 -12.60 12.63 3.05
N ILE A 85 -11.66 11.68 3.23
CA ILE A 85 -11.66 10.69 4.32
C ILE A 85 -11.01 11.31 5.54
N ALA A 86 -9.79 11.84 5.38
CA ALA A 86 -9.04 12.50 6.45
C ALA A 86 -7.95 13.42 5.90
N THR A 87 -7.61 14.47 6.63
CA THR A 87 -6.33 15.17 6.43
C THR A 87 -5.19 14.30 6.92
N ILE A 88 -4.00 14.50 6.35
CA ILE A 88 -2.79 13.76 6.67
C ILE A 88 -1.88 14.64 7.54
N LYS A 89 -1.25 14.03 8.55
CA LYS A 89 -0.04 14.56 9.17
C LYS A 89 1.09 13.58 8.90
N HIS A 90 2.14 14.02 8.25
CA HIS A 90 3.22 13.15 7.79
C HIS A 90 4.57 13.60 8.34
N HIS A 91 5.40 12.62 8.70
CA HIS A 91 6.81 12.78 9.01
C HIS A 91 7.63 12.27 7.82
N THR A 92 8.50 13.11 7.24
CA THR A 92 9.42 12.65 6.20
C THR A 92 10.43 11.67 6.80
N VAL A 93 10.49 10.46 6.25
CA VAL A 93 11.39 9.42 6.77
C VAL A 93 12.87 9.74 6.49
N ALA A 94 13.76 9.13 7.27
CA ALA A 94 15.20 9.34 7.14
C ALA A 94 15.82 8.63 5.91
N GLY A 95 17.12 8.86 5.67
CA GLY A 95 17.88 8.11 4.67
C GLY A 95 17.62 8.52 3.21
N SER A 96 16.99 9.68 2.99
CA SER A 96 16.57 10.17 1.68
C SER A 96 15.73 9.16 0.89
N LEU A 97 14.94 8.35 1.60
CA LEU A 97 14.00 7.44 0.97
C LEU A 97 12.86 8.25 0.35
N ARG A 98 12.54 7.93 -0.89
CA ARG A 98 11.34 8.37 -1.58
C ARG A 98 10.17 7.55 -1.04
N GLU A 99 9.31 8.22 -0.28
CA GLU A 99 8.03 7.71 0.17
C GLU A 99 7.04 8.86 0.29
N GLY A 100 5.76 8.51 0.28
CA GLY A 100 4.67 9.41 0.58
C GLY A 100 3.58 8.69 1.38
N PRO A 101 2.61 9.43 1.93
CA PRO A 101 1.48 8.87 2.67
C PRO A 101 0.41 8.25 1.75
N LEU A 102 0.84 7.65 0.63
CA LEU A 102 -0.03 7.09 -0.40
C LEU A 102 -0.91 5.96 0.17
N PRO A 103 -2.18 5.89 -0.26
CA PRO A 103 -3.10 4.90 0.26
C PRO A 103 -2.82 3.50 -0.31
N SER A 104 -3.09 2.49 0.52
CA SER A 104 -3.31 1.10 0.11
C SER A 104 -4.73 0.70 0.51
N ALA A 105 -5.53 0.21 -0.44
CA ALA A 105 -6.95 -0.07 -0.19
C ALA A 105 -7.37 -1.44 -0.72
N GLU A 106 -8.23 -2.11 0.06
CA GLU A 106 -8.76 -3.44 -0.24
C GLU A 106 -10.19 -3.57 0.29
N ILE A 107 -10.86 -4.67 -0.04
CA ILE A 107 -12.30 -4.85 0.19
C ILE A 107 -12.65 -6.22 0.78
N ASP A 108 -13.59 -6.24 1.74
CA ASP A 108 -14.11 -7.50 2.29
C ASP A 108 -15.21 -8.13 1.43
N GLY A 109 -15.62 -9.36 1.78
CA GLY A 109 -16.63 -10.11 1.03
C GLY A 109 -18.03 -9.49 1.03
N ALA A 110 -18.32 -8.56 1.95
CA ALA A 110 -19.59 -7.82 2.00
C ALA A 110 -19.51 -6.45 1.31
N GLY A 111 -18.32 -6.05 0.85
CA GLY A 111 -18.07 -4.80 0.15
C GLY A 111 -17.58 -3.65 1.02
N THR A 112 -17.22 -3.89 2.29
CA THR A 112 -16.58 -2.87 3.13
C THR A 112 -15.18 -2.60 2.58
N VAL A 113 -14.93 -1.36 2.17
CA VAL A 113 -13.61 -0.92 1.71
C VAL A 113 -12.80 -0.45 2.92
N TYR A 114 -11.56 -0.90 3.02
CA TYR A 114 -10.58 -0.48 4.00
C TYR A 114 -9.47 0.28 3.28
N VAL A 115 -8.96 1.34 3.90
CA VAL A 115 -7.82 2.10 3.39
C VAL A 115 -6.82 2.31 4.52
N VAL A 116 -5.55 2.03 4.22
CA VAL A 116 -4.41 2.23 5.12
C VAL A 116 -3.43 3.22 4.49
N TRP A 117 -2.88 4.11 5.31
CA TRP A 117 -1.87 5.07 4.89
C TRP A 117 -0.94 5.43 6.07
N THR A 118 0.12 6.15 5.76
CA THR A 118 1.12 6.64 6.73
C THR A 118 0.64 7.92 7.40
N ASP A 119 0.69 7.99 8.74
CA ASP A 119 0.34 9.21 9.47
C ASP A 119 0.97 9.31 10.87
N CYS A 120 1.42 10.49 11.25
CA CYS A 120 2.11 10.77 12.51
C CYS A 120 1.21 11.39 13.60
N ARG A 121 -0.10 11.54 13.40
CA ARG A 121 -1.02 12.24 14.32
C ARG A 121 -1.04 11.66 15.73
N PHE A 122 -0.72 10.38 15.86
CA PHE A 122 -0.66 9.67 17.13
C PHE A 122 0.74 9.69 17.78
N ARG A 123 1.73 10.25 17.08
CA ARG A 123 3.13 10.40 17.54
C ARG A 123 3.38 11.82 18.01
N ARG A 124 3.94 11.93 19.22
CA ARG A 124 4.20 13.25 19.84
C ARG A 124 5.16 14.07 18.97
N GLY A 125 4.68 15.23 18.52
CA GLY A 125 5.47 16.15 17.71
C GLY A 125 5.78 15.63 16.31
N CYS A 126 5.06 14.62 15.81
CA CYS A 126 5.23 14.06 14.47
C CYS A 126 6.68 13.63 14.19
N LYS A 127 7.32 12.96 15.18
CA LYS A 127 8.73 12.54 15.07
C LYS A 127 8.94 11.24 14.29
N THR A 128 7.88 10.46 14.13
CA THR A 128 7.81 9.24 13.33
C THR A 128 6.38 9.07 12.85
N ASN A 129 6.17 8.21 11.87
CA ASN A 129 4.85 7.82 11.41
C ASN A 129 4.35 6.52 12.08
N ASP A 130 3.03 6.41 12.14
CA ASP A 130 2.31 5.15 12.26
C ASP A 130 1.68 4.77 10.92
N LEU A 131 1.18 3.54 10.84
CA LEU A 131 0.16 3.18 9.86
C LEU A 131 -1.22 3.38 10.50
N VAL A 132 -2.13 3.99 9.76
CA VAL A 132 -3.50 4.25 10.21
C VAL A 132 -4.51 3.68 9.22
N ILE A 133 -5.70 3.36 9.69
CA ILE A 133 -6.76 2.71 8.92
C ILE A 133 -8.09 3.45 9.07
N SER A 134 -8.87 3.47 7.98
CA SER A 134 -10.29 3.83 7.96
C SER A 134 -11.06 2.84 7.06
N HIS A 135 -12.37 2.79 7.20
CA HIS A 135 -13.23 1.94 6.39
C HIS A 135 -14.53 2.63 5.99
N SER A 136 -15.09 2.23 4.85
CA SER A 136 -16.33 2.78 4.30
C SER A 136 -17.52 2.42 5.19
N LEU A 137 -18.39 3.39 5.46
CA LEU A 137 -19.65 3.19 6.18
C LEU A 137 -20.85 3.03 5.24
N ASN A 138 -20.66 3.22 3.94
CA ASN A 138 -21.70 3.11 2.94
C ASN A 138 -21.16 2.58 1.59
N SER A 139 -22.08 2.25 0.70
CA SER A 139 -21.77 1.60 -0.57
C SER A 139 -21.21 2.50 -1.67
N THR A 140 -21.17 3.80 -1.42
CA THR A 140 -20.67 4.81 -2.35
C THR A 140 -19.32 5.37 -1.91
N GLY A 141 -18.80 4.99 -0.74
CA GLY A 141 -17.55 5.54 -0.22
C GLY A 141 -17.62 7.05 0.06
N THR A 142 -18.82 7.55 0.39
CA THR A 142 -19.04 8.97 0.73
C THR A 142 -19.11 9.21 2.24
N SER A 143 -18.99 8.15 3.05
CA SER A 143 -18.92 8.21 4.50
C SER A 143 -17.95 7.14 4.99
N TRP A 144 -17.10 7.51 5.94
CA TRP A 144 -15.96 6.71 6.40
C TRP A 144 -15.87 6.77 7.92
N SER A 145 -15.33 5.70 8.52
CA SER A 145 -15.07 5.64 9.95
C SER A 145 -13.96 6.59 10.37
N ALA A 146 -13.94 6.95 11.66
CA ALA A 146 -12.84 7.72 12.22
C ALA A 146 -11.52 6.96 12.06
N VAL A 147 -10.45 7.72 11.82
CA VAL A 147 -9.12 7.15 11.63
C VAL A 147 -8.63 6.49 12.90
N SER A 148 -8.21 5.22 12.77
CA SER A 148 -7.68 4.41 13.85
C SER A 148 -6.22 4.05 13.59
N ARG A 149 -5.40 4.00 14.64
CA ARG A 149 -4.01 3.58 14.55
C ARG A 149 -3.89 2.06 14.46
N VAL A 150 -3.03 1.54 13.60
CA VAL A 150 -2.58 0.14 13.65
C VAL A 150 -1.53 0.02 14.76
N PRO A 151 -1.77 -0.73 15.85
CA PRO A 151 -0.95 -0.70 17.06
C PRO A 151 0.28 -1.60 16.94
N ILE A 152 1.18 -1.30 16.00
CA ILE A 152 2.41 -2.09 15.75
C ILE A 152 3.35 -2.03 16.97
N ASP A 153 3.49 -0.85 17.57
CA ASP A 153 4.37 -0.60 18.72
C ASP A 153 3.78 0.48 19.65
N ALA A 154 4.46 0.81 20.76
CA ALA A 154 4.06 1.91 21.63
C ALA A 154 4.32 3.29 20.97
N THR A 155 3.43 4.26 21.16
CA THR A 155 3.51 5.59 20.51
C THR A 155 4.78 6.39 20.82
N ASN A 156 5.57 5.99 21.83
CA ASN A 156 6.84 6.59 22.22
C ASN A 156 8.09 5.79 21.81
N SER A 157 7.97 4.73 20.98
CA SER A 157 9.10 3.85 20.62
C SER A 157 10.19 4.52 19.76
N GLY A 158 9.81 5.50 18.93
CA GLY A 158 10.68 6.08 17.91
C GLY A 158 10.85 5.21 16.65
N ILE A 159 10.08 4.15 16.48
CA ILE A 159 10.02 3.37 15.23
C ILE A 159 9.14 4.11 14.22
N ASP A 160 9.59 4.17 12.96
CA ASP A 160 8.95 4.90 11.86
C ASP A 160 8.40 3.92 10.82
N HIS A 161 7.11 3.97 10.51
CA HIS A 161 6.41 2.98 9.66
C HIS A 161 5.83 3.66 8.42
N PHE A 162 6.03 3.06 7.24
CA PHE A 162 5.71 3.70 5.97
C PHE A 162 5.52 2.66 4.85
N ILE A 163 4.99 3.11 3.70
CA ILE A 163 4.72 2.32 2.50
C ILE A 163 3.93 1.03 2.85
N PRO A 164 2.65 1.15 3.21
CA PRO A 164 1.81 0.00 3.52
C PRO A 164 1.36 -0.75 2.27
N GLY A 165 1.22 -2.06 2.38
CA GLY A 165 0.47 -2.92 1.46
C GLY A 165 -0.60 -3.68 2.21
N LEU A 166 -1.87 -3.30 2.05
CA LEU A 166 -3.02 -3.90 2.71
C LEU A 166 -3.55 -5.10 1.92
N ALA A 167 -3.96 -6.15 2.63
CA ALA A 167 -4.79 -7.25 2.15
C ALA A 167 -6.06 -7.33 2.99
N VAL A 168 -7.20 -7.59 2.35
CA VAL A 168 -8.45 -8.00 3.02
C VAL A 168 -8.87 -9.36 2.47
N ASN A 169 -9.14 -10.33 3.33
CA ASN A 169 -9.56 -11.65 2.87
C ASN A 169 -11.01 -11.59 2.38
N LYS A 170 -11.20 -11.70 1.07
CA LYS A 170 -12.52 -11.62 0.40
C LYS A 170 -13.48 -12.75 0.80
N THR A 171 -13.00 -13.83 1.42
CA THR A 171 -13.86 -14.91 1.97
C THR A 171 -14.46 -14.55 3.33
N THR A 172 -13.98 -13.47 3.96
CA THR A 172 -14.43 -12.96 5.25
C THR A 172 -15.05 -11.58 5.11
N SER A 173 -15.85 -11.17 6.10
CA SER A 173 -16.51 -9.86 6.07
C SER A 173 -16.97 -9.38 7.44
N GLY A 174 -17.38 -8.12 7.52
CA GLY A 174 -17.98 -7.54 8.71
C GLY A 174 -17.04 -7.61 9.91
N ALA A 175 -17.58 -7.90 11.11
CA ALA A 175 -16.80 -7.94 12.34
C ALA A 175 -15.73 -9.06 12.39
N THR A 176 -15.72 -9.98 11.43
CA THR A 176 -14.73 -11.07 11.31
C THR A 176 -13.84 -10.92 10.07
N ALA A 177 -13.84 -9.74 9.43
CA ALA A 177 -12.98 -9.49 8.28
C ALA A 177 -11.50 -9.67 8.67
N GLN A 178 -10.79 -10.50 7.90
CA GLN A 178 -9.37 -10.72 8.09
C GLN A 178 -8.58 -9.69 7.28
N LEU A 179 -7.62 -9.05 7.94
CA LEU A 179 -6.73 -8.05 7.38
C LEU A 179 -5.28 -8.53 7.52
N GLY A 180 -4.47 -8.31 6.50
CA GLY A 180 -3.02 -8.51 6.53
C GLY A 180 -2.33 -7.24 6.04
N LEU A 181 -1.24 -6.85 6.68
CA LEU A 181 -0.53 -5.62 6.36
C LEU A 181 0.96 -5.89 6.32
N THR A 182 1.54 -5.83 5.12
CA THR A 182 2.99 -5.73 4.93
C THR A 182 3.37 -4.25 4.90
N TYR A 183 4.52 -3.88 5.45
CA TYR A 183 4.96 -2.49 5.52
C TYR A 183 6.46 -2.38 5.65
N TYR A 184 7.01 -1.24 5.27
CA TYR A 184 8.37 -0.88 5.62
C TYR A 184 8.43 -0.13 6.94
N PHE A 185 9.56 -0.25 7.63
CA PHE A 185 9.83 0.55 8.81
C PHE A 185 11.33 0.78 9.03
N TYR A 186 11.64 1.84 9.79
CA TYR A 186 12.94 2.04 10.40
C TYR A 186 12.88 1.75 11.91
N PRO A 187 13.77 0.89 12.44
CA PRO A 187 13.98 0.78 13.86
C PRO A 187 14.35 2.13 14.49
N SER A 188 14.08 2.30 15.78
CA SER A 188 14.33 3.55 16.50
C SER A 188 15.78 4.02 16.35
N GLY A 189 15.98 5.24 15.84
CA GLY A 189 17.30 5.83 15.62
C GLY A 189 18.11 5.21 14.49
N SER A 190 17.49 4.44 13.59
CA SER A 190 18.13 3.75 12.47
C SER A 190 17.67 4.29 11.12
N THR A 191 18.49 4.06 10.08
CA THR A 191 18.11 4.20 8.67
C THR A 191 18.26 2.88 7.92
N GLN A 192 18.31 1.76 8.65
CA GLN A 192 18.33 0.44 8.05
C GLN A 192 16.89 -0.03 7.85
N LEU A 193 16.50 -0.08 6.59
CA LEU A 193 15.18 -0.45 6.14
C LEU A 193 14.86 -1.88 6.55
N SER A 194 13.66 -2.07 7.07
CA SER A 194 13.13 -3.35 7.51
C SER A 194 11.71 -3.53 6.95
N VAL A 195 11.28 -4.78 6.79
CA VAL A 195 9.94 -5.14 6.33
C VAL A 195 9.23 -5.85 7.47
N GLY A 196 8.02 -5.39 7.80
CA GLY A 196 7.18 -5.96 8.84
C GLY A 196 5.88 -6.54 8.27
N PHE A 197 5.25 -7.40 9.06
CA PHE A 197 3.90 -7.90 8.83
C PHE A 197 3.09 -7.86 10.13
N ILE A 198 1.83 -7.44 10.04
CA ILE A 198 0.85 -7.52 11.14
C ILE A 198 -0.51 -7.87 10.56
N SER A 199 -1.37 -8.52 11.34
CA SER A 199 -2.68 -8.97 10.88
C SER A 199 -3.78 -8.73 11.91
N SER A 200 -5.03 -8.80 11.45
CA SER A 200 -6.23 -8.75 12.28
C SER A 200 -7.21 -9.81 11.79
N THR A 201 -7.99 -10.38 12.70
CA THR A 201 -9.09 -11.32 12.37
C THR A 201 -10.49 -10.73 12.63
N ASN A 202 -10.55 -9.46 13.01
CA ASN A 202 -11.79 -8.79 13.43
C ASN A 202 -11.87 -7.34 12.95
N ALA A 203 -11.66 -7.13 11.64
CA ALA A 203 -11.81 -5.84 10.96
C ALA A 203 -10.99 -4.68 11.55
N GLY A 204 -9.82 -5.01 12.12
CA GLY A 204 -8.87 -4.03 12.67
C GLY A 204 -9.19 -3.61 14.11
N SER A 205 -10.15 -4.26 14.77
CA SER A 205 -10.48 -4.03 16.18
C SER A 205 -9.31 -4.43 17.11
N THR A 206 -8.66 -5.56 16.81
CA THR A 206 -7.43 -6.00 17.48
C THR A 206 -6.44 -6.57 16.48
N TRP A 207 -5.15 -6.46 16.77
CA TRP A 207 -4.07 -6.88 15.88
C TRP A 207 -3.17 -7.89 16.55
N SER A 208 -2.56 -8.76 15.73
CA SER A 208 -1.54 -9.71 16.15
C SER A 208 -0.29 -9.03 16.68
N ALA A 209 0.62 -9.80 17.28
CA ALA A 209 2.00 -9.35 17.41
C ALA A 209 2.59 -9.06 16.01
N PRO A 210 3.36 -7.98 15.84
CA PRO A 210 4.05 -7.70 14.58
C PRO A 210 5.21 -8.68 14.38
N GLN A 211 5.48 -9.02 13.12
CA GLN A 211 6.58 -9.87 12.70
C GLN A 211 7.56 -9.06 11.87
N THR A 212 8.86 -9.19 12.15
CA THR A 212 9.90 -8.69 11.25
C THR A 212 10.24 -9.77 10.24
N ILE A 213 10.06 -9.46 8.96
CA ILE A 213 10.28 -10.37 7.83
C ILE A 213 11.69 -10.19 7.29
N ILE A 214 12.09 -8.93 7.05
CA ILE A 214 13.43 -8.55 6.64
C ILE A 214 13.91 -7.45 7.57
N SER A 215 15.18 -7.47 7.93
CA SER A 215 15.78 -6.46 8.79
C SER A 215 17.13 -6.01 8.25
N GLY A 216 17.48 -4.77 8.53
CA GLY A 216 18.87 -4.33 8.44
C GLY A 216 19.35 -4.00 7.03
N MET A 217 18.45 -3.69 6.08
CA MET A 217 18.83 -3.30 4.73
C MET A 217 19.29 -1.84 4.72
N PRO A 218 20.57 -1.52 4.48
CA PRO A 218 21.00 -0.13 4.34
C PRO A 218 20.28 0.52 3.16
N THR A 219 19.70 1.71 3.36
CA THR A 219 19.08 2.48 2.26
C THR A 219 20.06 2.82 1.14
N GLY A 220 21.37 2.82 1.44
CA GLY A 220 22.42 2.95 0.44
C GLY A 220 22.44 1.86 -0.63
N TRP A 221 21.81 0.71 -0.37
CA TRP A 221 21.79 -0.44 -1.27
C TRP A 221 20.62 -0.42 -2.25
N THR A 222 19.60 0.40 -2.00
CA THR A 222 18.43 0.54 -2.89
C THR A 222 18.74 1.52 -4.02
N ALA A 223 17.96 1.43 -5.10
CA ALA A 223 18.07 2.30 -6.26
C ALA A 223 17.99 3.79 -5.88
N THR A 224 18.83 4.61 -6.52
CA THR A 224 18.81 6.07 -6.37
C THR A 224 18.10 6.69 -7.56
N THR A 225 17.06 7.48 -7.30
CA THR A 225 16.31 8.23 -8.31
C THR A 225 16.54 9.73 -8.16
N SER A 226 16.00 10.53 -9.09
CA SER A 226 15.96 12.00 -8.96
C SER A 226 15.16 12.51 -7.75
N GLN A 227 14.35 11.66 -7.12
CA GLN A 227 13.50 12.00 -5.97
C GLN A 227 13.93 11.31 -4.67
N GLY A 228 15.05 10.57 -4.69
CA GLY A 228 15.55 9.85 -3.51
C GLY A 228 15.78 8.36 -3.77
N ARG A 229 16.20 7.66 -2.71
CA ARG A 229 16.35 6.20 -2.67
C ARG A 229 14.99 5.55 -2.76
N MET A 230 14.81 4.49 -3.52
CA MET A 230 13.47 3.93 -3.79
C MET A 230 13.44 2.43 -3.57
N VAL A 231 12.34 1.96 -2.97
CA VAL A 231 11.95 0.53 -2.89
C VAL A 231 10.55 0.29 -3.48
N GLY A 232 9.99 1.32 -4.11
CA GLY A 232 8.61 1.41 -4.56
C GLY A 232 7.85 2.51 -3.83
N ASP A 233 6.97 3.21 -4.55
CA ASP A 233 5.97 4.09 -3.92
C ASP A 233 4.82 3.25 -3.31
N TYR A 234 4.66 2.01 -3.77
CA TYR A 234 3.65 1.05 -3.33
C TYR A 234 4.26 -0.33 -3.12
N ILE A 235 3.67 -1.07 -2.18
CA ILE A 235 3.80 -2.53 -2.09
C ILE A 235 2.41 -3.16 -1.99
N SER A 236 2.34 -4.46 -2.20
CA SER A 236 1.07 -5.19 -2.14
C SER A 236 1.12 -6.28 -1.08
N THR A 237 -0.03 -6.54 -0.45
CA THR A 237 -0.31 -7.78 0.24
C THR A 237 -1.60 -8.36 -0.33
N SER A 238 -1.71 -9.68 -0.45
CA SER A 238 -2.95 -10.32 -0.92
C SER A 238 -3.21 -11.63 -0.20
N TYR A 239 -4.48 -11.98 -0.01
CA TYR A 239 -4.85 -13.32 0.46
C TYR A 239 -4.94 -14.30 -0.71
N GLY A 240 -4.21 -15.41 -0.61
CA GLY A 240 -4.31 -16.53 -1.54
C GLY A 240 -5.60 -17.35 -1.35
N THR A 241 -5.81 -18.33 -2.24
CA THR A 241 -6.92 -19.29 -2.12
C THR A 241 -6.81 -20.20 -0.89
N ASP A 242 -5.63 -20.28 -0.30
CA ASP A 242 -5.32 -20.93 0.97
C ASP A 242 -5.70 -20.08 2.20
N ASN A 243 -6.22 -18.87 1.99
CA ASN A 243 -6.51 -17.86 3.02
C ASN A 243 -5.26 -17.39 3.80
N LEU A 244 -4.08 -17.48 3.19
CA LEU A 244 -2.86 -16.94 3.75
C LEU A 244 -2.50 -15.61 3.06
N ALA A 245 -2.07 -14.63 3.84
CA ALA A 245 -1.61 -13.34 3.34
C ALA A 245 -0.19 -13.48 2.75
N GLN A 246 0.04 -12.88 1.59
CA GLN A 246 1.32 -12.84 0.90
C GLN A 246 1.68 -11.40 0.58
N GLY A 247 2.75 -10.91 1.20
CA GLY A 247 3.34 -9.61 0.89
C GLY A 247 4.27 -9.70 -0.31
N VAL A 248 4.33 -8.65 -1.12
CA VAL A 248 5.28 -8.49 -2.22
C VAL A 248 5.98 -7.16 -2.03
N PHE A 249 7.29 -7.20 -1.83
CA PHE A 249 8.09 -6.05 -1.44
C PHE A 249 9.50 -6.13 -2.03
N ALA A 250 10.15 -5.00 -2.28
CA ALA A 250 11.54 -4.97 -2.67
C ALA A 250 12.46 -5.23 -1.47
N THR A 251 13.53 -5.99 -1.68
CA THR A 251 14.66 -6.05 -0.74
C THR A 251 15.90 -5.56 -1.44
N ALA A 252 16.96 -5.25 -0.69
CA ALA A 252 18.24 -4.88 -1.27
C ALA A 252 19.37 -5.62 -0.57
N SER A 253 20.37 -6.03 -1.37
CA SER A 253 21.59 -6.67 -0.88
C SER A 253 22.81 -5.82 -1.21
N ALA A 254 23.96 -6.19 -0.62
CA ALA A 254 25.19 -5.42 -0.76
C ALA A 254 25.50 -5.20 -2.26
N PRO A 255 25.81 -3.97 -2.69
CA PRO A 255 26.17 -3.70 -4.07
C PRO A 255 27.36 -4.57 -4.49
N THR A 256 27.40 -5.01 -5.76
CA THR A 256 28.46 -5.90 -6.26
C THR A 256 29.86 -5.28 -6.18
N SER A 257 29.93 -3.95 -6.16
CA SER A 257 31.14 -3.16 -5.92
C SER A 257 30.81 -1.85 -5.20
N GLY A 258 31.78 -1.21 -4.53
CA GLY A 258 31.55 0.04 -3.81
C GLY A 258 30.74 -0.12 -2.51
N THR A 259 30.13 0.97 -2.04
CA THR A 259 29.40 1.04 -0.77
C THR A 259 27.91 1.34 -0.93
N ASN A 260 27.52 1.92 -2.07
CA ASN A 260 26.15 2.22 -2.44
C ASN A 260 25.84 1.68 -3.84
N CYS A 261 24.56 1.42 -4.12
CA CYS A 261 24.14 1.04 -5.47
C CYS A 261 24.60 2.07 -6.51
N SER A 262 24.46 3.37 -6.23
CA SER A 262 24.78 4.44 -7.19
C SER A 262 26.27 4.75 -7.35
N ASP A 263 27.17 4.06 -6.64
CA ASP A 263 28.61 4.28 -6.78
C ASP A 263 29.13 3.83 -8.17
N VAL A 264 28.44 2.86 -8.78
CA VAL A 264 28.78 2.27 -10.09
C VAL A 264 27.48 2.00 -10.87
N PRO A 265 27.41 2.21 -12.20
CA PRO A 265 26.24 1.84 -13.00
C PRO A 265 25.84 0.36 -12.85
N ASP A 266 24.54 0.06 -12.86
CA ASP A 266 23.96 -1.29 -12.83
C ASP A 266 24.39 -2.18 -11.64
N ASN A 267 24.72 -1.54 -10.51
CA ASN A 267 25.27 -2.18 -9.33
C ASN A 267 24.25 -2.44 -8.21
N CYS A 268 22.97 -2.16 -8.47
CA CYS A 268 21.85 -2.45 -7.59
C CYS A 268 21.53 -3.95 -7.60
N LEU A 269 21.40 -4.53 -6.42
CA LEU A 269 20.84 -5.87 -6.23
C LEU A 269 19.56 -5.74 -5.40
N GLU A 270 18.46 -5.44 -6.08
CA GLU A 270 17.17 -5.11 -5.47
C GLU A 270 16.06 -6.06 -5.97
N PRO A 271 16.02 -7.33 -5.50
CA PRO A 271 14.97 -8.25 -5.93
C PRO A 271 13.61 -7.90 -5.31
N THR A 272 12.54 -8.40 -5.94
CA THR A 272 11.20 -8.41 -5.34
C THR A 272 10.98 -9.75 -4.64
N ASP A 273 10.74 -9.71 -3.34
CA ASP A 273 10.57 -10.87 -2.49
C ASP A 273 9.12 -11.04 -2.01
N THR A 274 8.83 -12.25 -1.52
CA THR A 274 7.58 -12.60 -0.84
C THR A 274 7.85 -13.52 0.34
N PHE A 275 6.82 -13.83 1.12
CA PHE A 275 6.95 -14.74 2.25
C PHE A 275 7.20 -16.17 1.75
N THR A 276 8.14 -16.89 2.37
CA THR A 276 8.41 -18.29 2.02
C THR A 276 7.16 -19.17 2.15
N SER A 277 6.34 -18.87 3.15
CA SER A 277 4.97 -19.37 3.30
C SER A 277 4.06 -18.21 3.63
N GLY A 278 2.85 -18.19 3.09
CA GLY A 278 1.88 -17.15 3.42
C GLY A 278 1.60 -17.10 4.92
N LEU A 279 1.28 -15.91 5.42
CA LEU A 279 1.06 -15.66 6.84
C LEU A 279 -0.44 -15.68 7.14
N ALA A 280 -0.83 -16.52 8.09
CA ALA A 280 -2.23 -16.57 8.53
C ALA A 280 -2.61 -15.29 9.27
N ALA A 281 -3.84 -14.84 9.07
CA ALA A 281 -4.41 -13.81 9.94
C ALA A 281 -4.49 -14.35 11.38
N SER A 282 -3.93 -13.64 12.35
CA SER A 282 -4.03 -13.99 13.76
C SER A 282 -4.59 -12.83 14.57
N GLY A 283 -5.33 -13.15 15.64
CA GLY A 283 -6.15 -12.18 16.40
C GLY A 283 -5.78 -12.02 17.87
N SER A 284 -4.65 -12.59 18.32
CA SER A 284 -4.27 -12.49 19.72
C SER A 284 -3.76 -11.08 20.02
N ALA A 285 -4.41 -10.39 20.96
CA ALA A 285 -4.01 -9.07 21.41
C ALA A 285 -2.54 -9.07 21.87
N SER A 286 -1.68 -8.35 21.15
CA SER A 286 -0.34 -8.04 21.65
C SER A 286 -0.44 -6.83 22.56
N SER A 287 0.03 -6.97 23.81
CA SER A 287 0.36 -5.80 24.62
C SER A 287 1.61 -5.16 24.01
N ALA A 288 1.76 -3.84 24.07
CA ALA A 288 2.85 -3.09 23.41
C ALA A 288 4.28 -3.38 23.94
N GLY A 289 4.54 -4.58 24.47
CA GLY A 289 5.82 -5.02 25.02
C GLY A 289 6.13 -6.51 24.86
N ASP A 290 5.39 -7.27 24.04
CA ASP A 290 5.73 -8.68 23.82
C ASP A 290 6.88 -8.85 22.82
N PRO A 291 7.97 -9.57 23.19
CA PRO A 291 9.12 -9.80 22.31
C PRO A 291 8.75 -10.68 21.12
N VAL A 292 9.44 -10.44 19.99
CA VAL A 292 9.33 -11.17 18.72
C VAL A 292 9.42 -12.68 18.95
N LEU A 293 8.34 -13.40 18.68
CA LEU A 293 8.33 -14.85 18.56
C LEU A 293 8.03 -15.21 17.10
N PHE A 294 9.07 -15.73 16.44
CA PHE A 294 9.18 -16.12 15.01
C PHE A 294 9.60 -15.03 14.01
N GLY A 295 10.77 -15.25 13.39
CA GLY A 295 11.17 -14.65 12.13
C GLY A 295 10.84 -15.60 10.99
N GLY A 296 9.99 -15.16 10.06
CA GLY A 296 9.78 -15.83 8.78
C GLY A 296 10.83 -15.33 7.81
N GLY A 297 11.64 -16.22 7.22
CA GLY A 297 12.56 -15.84 6.17
C GLY A 297 11.81 -15.44 4.89
N GLY A 298 12.26 -14.38 4.23
CA GLY A 298 11.90 -14.10 2.83
C GLY A 298 12.50 -15.15 1.90
N GLY A 299 11.75 -15.51 0.86
CA GLY A 299 12.24 -16.38 -0.21
C GLY A 299 12.27 -15.62 -1.54
N ASN A 300 13.30 -15.85 -2.35
CA ASN A 300 13.41 -15.28 -3.69
C ASN A 300 12.27 -15.80 -4.58
N GLY A 301 11.18 -15.04 -4.67
CA GLY A 301 10.11 -15.29 -5.62
C GLY A 301 10.52 -14.81 -7.00
N ASN A 302 11.09 -15.69 -7.83
CA ASN A 302 11.28 -15.39 -9.26
C ASN A 302 9.91 -15.32 -9.95
N ASN A 303 9.21 -14.20 -9.82
CA ASN A 303 8.02 -13.92 -10.61
C ASN A 303 8.45 -13.42 -11.98
N LEU A 304 8.41 -14.30 -12.99
CA LEU A 304 8.48 -13.94 -14.41
C LEU A 304 7.21 -13.17 -14.80
N TRP A 305 7.12 -11.90 -14.43
CA TRP A 305 6.23 -10.97 -15.11
C TRP A 305 6.88 -10.62 -16.45
N ASN A 306 6.50 -11.33 -17.52
CA ASN A 306 6.80 -10.89 -18.88
C ASN A 306 5.98 -9.62 -19.15
N VAL A 307 6.46 -8.47 -18.68
CA VAL A 307 6.01 -7.18 -19.19
C VAL A 307 6.63 -7.03 -20.57
N VAL A 308 5.91 -7.48 -21.59
CA VAL A 308 6.30 -7.27 -22.98
C VAL A 308 5.89 -5.86 -23.36
N ASN A 309 6.84 -4.93 -23.36
CA ASN A 309 6.62 -3.61 -23.94
C ASN A 309 6.39 -3.78 -25.46
N ASN A 310 5.18 -3.50 -25.93
CA ASN A 310 4.81 -3.61 -27.36
C ASN A 310 5.36 -2.46 -28.23
N ASN A 311 6.41 -1.76 -27.81
CA ASN A 311 6.95 -0.61 -28.55
C ASN A 311 8.39 -0.79 -29.05
N GLY A 312 9.07 -1.89 -28.74
CA GLY A 312 10.40 -2.18 -29.30
C GLY A 312 11.46 -1.11 -29.04
N SER A 313 11.18 -0.14 -28.15
CA SER A 313 12.09 0.93 -27.80
C SER A 313 12.81 0.56 -26.51
N LYS A 314 14.12 0.36 -26.62
CA LYS A 314 15.02 0.37 -25.47
C LYS A 314 15.01 1.79 -24.92
N HIS A 315 14.32 2.01 -23.81
CA HIS A 315 14.59 3.17 -22.99
C HIS A 315 15.81 2.83 -22.11
N ARG A 316 16.81 3.70 -22.18
CA ARG A 316 17.92 3.71 -21.21
C ARG A 316 17.34 4.25 -19.92
N ASP A 317 17.40 3.42 -18.88
CA ASP A 317 17.50 3.90 -17.52
C ASP A 317 18.97 4.29 -17.24
#